data_AF-A0A7W7S9M2-F1
#
_entry.id   AF-A0A7W7S9M2-F1
#
_cell.length_a   1.000
_cell.length_b   1.000
_cell.length_c   1.000
_cell.angle_alpha   90.00
_cell.angle_beta   90.00
_cell.angle_gamma   90.00
#
_symmetry.space_group_name_H-M   'P 1'
#
loop_
_entity.id
_entity.type
_entity.pdbx_description
1 polymer ?
#
loop_
_entity_poly.entity_id
_entity_poly.type
_entity_poly.pdbx_seq_one_letter_code
_entity_poly.pdbx_strand_id
1 'polypeptide(L)'
;MATRTPRTVPVLAAAWLLVCALASCAASDPPPPPPPVSATRPLPDLFNGVTLDDVTELPELVASLGALPQRPTERIVFDADTEPSAYRAAVAALHPISYLMGLPMDSFEVADASLTEYHDRTAALLAEFGGQIDVWEVGNEINGEWLGPAPEVTEKVTDAYRQVVAAGGRTALTLYYNPGCAEDPEHQMLPWTKENVPQEIRDGLDYVLVSYYEDACNDYRPPLEEWNAVFTELADLFPHARVGFGENGTDEHASLDAKLEQLTHYYTLPVTAPRYLGGHFWWYYAEDMLPYPPANQLWTALSEALTPPPA
;
A
#
# COMPACT_ATOMS: atom_id res chain seq x y z
N MET A 1 -4.47 -12.20 -11.82
CA MET A 1 -3.44 -11.38 -11.13
C MET A 1 -2.80 -10.50 -12.18
N ALA A 2 -3.01 -9.18 -12.11
CA ALA A 2 -2.42 -8.26 -13.07
C ALA A 2 -0.91 -8.42 -13.03
N THR A 3 -0.33 -9.03 -14.07
CA THR A 3 1.10 -9.26 -14.16
C THR A 3 1.80 -7.92 -14.33
N ARG A 4 2.50 -7.48 -13.29
CA ARG A 4 3.34 -6.29 -13.34
C ARG A 4 4.41 -6.48 -14.42
N THR A 5 4.46 -5.57 -15.39
CA THR A 5 5.66 -5.42 -16.22
C THR A 5 6.60 -4.48 -15.47
N PRO A 6 7.82 -4.89 -15.06
CA PRO A 6 8.73 -4.00 -14.34
C PRO A 6 9.06 -2.79 -15.23
N ARG A 7 8.74 -1.58 -14.76
CA ARG A 7 9.06 -0.33 -15.43
C ARG A 7 10.12 0.42 -14.63
N THR A 8 11.25 0.67 -15.27
CA THR A 8 12.40 1.35 -14.67
C THR A 8 12.13 2.84 -14.49
N VAL A 9 12.19 3.34 -13.25
CA VAL A 9 12.38 4.77 -13.01
C VAL A 9 13.73 5.19 -13.62
N PRO A 10 13.79 6.23 -14.48
CA PRO A 10 15.04 6.60 -15.13
C PRO A 10 16.06 7.15 -14.11
N VAL A 11 17.11 6.38 -13.86
CA VAL A 11 18.24 6.78 -13.01
C VAL A 11 19.10 7.82 -13.76
N LEU A 12 19.08 9.07 -13.31
CA LEU A 12 20.09 10.06 -13.71
C LEU A 12 21.43 9.70 -13.06
N ALA A 13 22.34 9.12 -13.84
CA ALA A 13 23.69 8.79 -13.41
C ALA A 13 24.49 10.07 -13.04
N ALA A 14 24.63 10.34 -11.75
CA ALA A 14 25.55 11.36 -11.25
C ALA A 14 26.98 10.77 -11.21
N ALA A 15 27.85 11.24 -12.10
CA ALA A 15 29.27 10.92 -12.08
C ALA A 15 29.96 11.61 -10.90
N TRP A 16 30.41 10.84 -9.90
CA TRP A 16 31.20 11.35 -8.78
C TRP A 16 32.69 11.30 -9.12
N LEU A 17 33.33 12.47 -9.15
CA LEU A 17 34.78 12.62 -9.19
C LEU A 17 35.36 12.32 -7.79
N LEU A 18 36.16 11.26 -7.70
CA LEU A 18 36.88 10.90 -6.49
C LEU A 18 38.05 11.87 -6.28
N VAL A 19 37.97 12.75 -5.28
CA VAL A 19 39.12 13.51 -4.76
C VAL A 19 39.57 12.84 -3.47
N CYS A 20 40.68 12.12 -3.53
CA CYS A 20 41.34 11.57 -2.34
C CYS A 20 41.99 12.68 -1.52
N ALA A 21 41.41 13.00 -0.36
CA ALA A 21 42.08 13.74 0.70
C ALA A 21 42.33 12.79 1.89
N LEU A 22 43.60 12.54 2.16
CA LEU A 22 44.05 11.82 3.36
C LEU A 22 43.83 12.72 4.58
N ALA A 23 42.87 12.36 5.45
CA ALA A 23 42.68 12.99 6.75
C ALA A 23 42.72 11.93 7.86
N SER A 24 43.47 12.26 8.90
CA SER A 24 43.87 11.43 10.03
C SER A 24 42.67 10.89 10.83
N CYS A 25 42.73 9.61 11.22
CA CYS A 25 41.74 8.97 12.08
C CYS A 25 41.73 9.59 13.48
N ALA A 26 40.64 10.27 13.84
CA ALA A 26 40.22 10.45 15.23
C ALA A 26 38.89 9.69 15.37
N ALA A 27 38.80 8.82 16.38
CA ALA A 27 37.58 8.10 16.69
C ALA A 27 36.49 9.12 17.05
N SER A 28 35.50 9.28 16.18
CA SER A 28 34.30 10.07 16.42
C SER A 28 33.33 9.26 17.26
N ASP A 29 32.73 9.91 18.26
CA ASP A 29 31.61 9.34 19.03
C ASP A 29 30.50 8.84 18.10
N PRO A 30 29.78 7.77 18.48
CA PRO A 30 28.62 7.31 17.72
C PRO A 30 27.63 8.47 17.56
N PRO A 31 26.99 8.60 16.39
CA PRO A 31 26.00 9.65 16.17
C PRO A 31 24.89 9.55 17.23
N PRO A 32 24.36 10.68 17.70
CA PRO A 32 23.22 10.66 18.61
C PRO A 32 22.06 9.88 17.96
N PRO A 33 21.25 9.15 18.75
CA PRO A 33 20.06 8.51 18.22
C PRO A 33 19.19 9.55 17.50
N PRO A 34 18.55 9.19 16.37
CA PRO A 34 17.69 10.11 15.66
C PRO A 34 16.64 10.67 16.63
N PRO A 35 16.22 11.94 16.44
CA PRO A 35 15.14 12.50 17.24
C PRO A 35 13.91 11.58 17.14
N PRO A 36 13.10 11.46 18.21
CA PRO A 36 11.88 10.68 18.16
C PRO A 36 11.07 11.10 16.94
N VAL A 37 10.73 10.12 16.09
CA VAL A 37 9.95 10.32 14.88
C VAL A 37 8.71 11.12 15.26
N SER A 38 8.50 12.21 14.52
CA SER A 38 7.46 13.20 14.77
C SER A 38 6.12 12.53 15.05
N ALA A 39 5.39 13.02 16.05
CA ALA A 39 4.01 12.58 16.33
C ALA A 39 3.25 12.52 15.01
N THR A 40 2.86 11.31 14.61
CA THR A 40 2.27 11.03 13.30
C THR A 40 1.04 11.92 13.11
N ARG A 41 0.94 12.61 11.97
CA ARG A 41 -0.16 13.56 11.74
C ARG A 41 -1.52 12.85 11.89
N PRO A 42 -2.58 13.53 12.37
CA PRO A 42 -3.90 12.90 12.45
C PRO A 42 -4.37 12.39 11.09
N LEU A 43 -4.98 11.20 11.08
CA LEU A 43 -5.54 10.57 9.88
C LEU A 43 -7.07 10.69 9.87
N PRO A 44 -7.68 10.68 8.68
CA PRO A 44 -9.14 10.75 8.57
C PRO A 44 -9.78 9.42 9.00
N ASP A 45 -11.04 9.50 9.40
CA ASP A 45 -11.84 8.31 9.67
C ASP A 45 -12.13 7.53 8.38
N LEU A 46 -12.15 8.15 7.20
CA LEU A 46 -12.31 7.41 5.94
C LEU A 46 -11.07 7.59 5.07
N PHE A 47 -10.58 6.51 4.51
CA PHE A 47 -9.52 6.57 3.49
C PHE A 47 -10.16 6.49 2.12
N ASN A 48 -9.75 7.44 1.28
CA ASN A 48 -10.04 7.47 -0.14
C ASN A 48 -8.76 7.04 -0.85
N GLY A 49 -8.54 5.73 -0.94
CA GLY A 49 -7.29 5.19 -1.43
C GLY A 49 -7.10 5.39 -2.92
N VAL A 50 -5.85 5.44 -3.35
CA VAL A 50 -5.42 5.23 -4.74
C VAL A 50 -4.00 4.66 -4.70
N THR A 51 -3.61 3.84 -5.66
CA THR A 51 -2.25 3.29 -5.70
C THR A 51 -1.41 3.89 -6.82
N LEU A 52 -0.20 4.30 -6.45
CA LEU A 52 0.87 4.74 -7.32
C LEU A 52 1.99 3.69 -7.30
N ASP A 53 2.03 2.86 -8.33
CA ASP A 53 3.17 2.00 -8.66
C ASP A 53 4.14 2.68 -9.65
N ASP A 54 3.74 3.81 -10.23
CA ASP A 54 4.57 4.70 -11.03
C ASP A 54 4.44 6.16 -10.52
N VAL A 55 5.58 6.81 -10.30
CA VAL A 55 5.69 8.21 -9.86
C VAL A 55 6.44 9.10 -10.85
N THR A 56 6.69 8.63 -12.07
CA THR A 56 7.51 9.32 -13.08
C THR A 56 6.88 10.60 -13.61
N GLU A 57 5.57 10.61 -13.85
CA GLU A 57 4.80 11.79 -14.32
C GLU A 57 4.36 12.68 -13.15
N LEU A 58 5.32 13.04 -12.28
CA LEU A 58 5.05 13.69 -10.99
C LEU A 58 4.24 15.00 -11.08
N PRO A 59 4.52 15.96 -11.99
CA PRO A 59 3.72 17.18 -12.09
C PRO A 59 2.24 16.92 -12.40
N GLU A 60 1.97 15.98 -13.30
CA GLU A 60 0.64 15.55 -13.72
C GLU A 60 -0.08 14.81 -12.58
N LEU A 61 0.62 13.92 -11.87
CA LEU A 61 0.12 13.25 -10.67
C LEU A 61 -0.30 14.27 -9.60
N VAL A 62 0.59 15.21 -9.24
CA VAL A 62 0.31 16.24 -8.23
C VAL A 62 -0.90 17.09 -8.62
N ALA A 63 -1.02 17.47 -9.89
CA ALA A 63 -2.16 18.24 -10.38
C ALA A 63 -3.47 17.43 -10.33
N SER A 64 -3.42 16.16 -10.74
CA SER A 64 -4.55 15.23 -10.76
C SER A 64 -5.09 14.94 -9.36
N LEU A 65 -4.20 14.56 -8.43
CA LEU A 65 -4.53 14.19 -7.06
C LEU A 65 -4.99 15.41 -6.25
N GLY A 66 -4.31 16.55 -6.43
CA GLY A 66 -4.69 17.82 -5.80
C GLY A 66 -6.03 18.39 -6.26
N ALA A 67 -6.57 17.90 -7.38
CA ALA A 67 -7.87 18.30 -7.91
C ALA A 67 -9.04 17.42 -7.42
N LEU A 68 -8.78 16.31 -6.73
CA LEU A 68 -9.83 15.47 -6.14
C LEU A 68 -10.62 16.25 -5.07
N PRO A 69 -11.93 16.00 -4.90
CA PRO A 69 -12.79 16.76 -3.98
C PRO A 69 -12.49 16.47 -2.51
N GLN A 70 -11.80 15.37 -2.24
CA GLN A 70 -11.32 14.98 -0.92
C GLN A 70 -9.85 14.60 -1.02
N ARG A 71 -9.09 14.93 0.03
CA ARG A 71 -7.68 14.52 0.17
C ARG A 71 -7.58 12.99 0.10
N PRO A 72 -6.85 12.41 -0.87
CA PRO A 72 -6.74 10.97 -0.97
C PRO A 72 -5.74 10.41 0.04
N THR A 73 -5.79 9.09 0.22
CA THR A 73 -4.71 8.30 0.81
C THR A 73 -3.99 7.60 -0.33
N GLU A 74 -2.79 8.03 -0.67
CA GLU A 74 -1.98 7.43 -1.72
C GLU A 74 -1.16 6.29 -1.15
N ARG A 75 -1.32 5.11 -1.73
CA ARG A 75 -0.42 3.99 -1.54
C ARG A 75 0.70 4.08 -2.55
N ILE A 76 1.93 4.21 -2.08
CA ILE A 76 3.13 4.24 -2.93
C ILE A 76 3.80 2.87 -2.83
N VAL A 77 3.95 2.22 -3.98
CA VAL A 77 4.70 0.97 -4.09
C VAL A 77 6.15 1.33 -4.37
N PHE A 78 7.03 0.97 -3.45
CA PHE A 78 8.46 1.18 -3.63
C PHE A 78 9.08 -0.07 -4.27
N ASP A 79 9.56 0.05 -5.52
CA ASP A 79 10.12 -1.08 -6.26
C ASP A 79 11.32 -1.69 -5.51
N ALA A 80 11.42 -3.01 -5.42
CA ALA A 80 12.51 -3.66 -4.69
C ALA A 80 13.90 -3.25 -5.19
N ASP A 81 14.05 -3.09 -6.51
CA ASP A 81 15.31 -2.73 -7.17
C ASP A 81 15.60 -1.22 -7.22
N THR A 82 14.70 -0.38 -6.69
CA THR A 82 14.85 1.07 -6.70
C THR A 82 15.22 1.61 -5.32
N GLU A 83 16.38 2.26 -5.24
CA GLU A 83 16.85 2.95 -4.04
C GLU A 83 15.80 3.93 -3.48
N PRO A 84 15.53 3.94 -2.15
CA PRO A 84 14.56 4.86 -1.53
C PRO A 84 14.70 6.30 -2.01
N SER A 85 15.94 6.79 -2.14
CA SER A 85 16.23 8.18 -2.50
C SER A 85 15.65 8.62 -3.86
N ALA A 86 15.36 7.69 -4.77
CA ALA A 86 14.72 7.99 -6.05
C ALA A 86 13.31 8.57 -5.87
N TYR A 87 12.61 8.21 -4.78
CA TYR A 87 11.25 8.66 -4.48
C TYR A 87 11.20 10.00 -3.71
N ARG A 88 12.34 10.62 -3.37
CA ARG A 88 12.39 11.87 -2.59
C ARG A 88 11.51 12.98 -3.17
N ALA A 89 11.60 13.18 -4.48
CA ALA A 89 10.83 14.22 -5.15
C ALA A 89 9.32 13.93 -5.08
N ALA A 90 8.92 12.68 -5.34
CA ALA A 90 7.53 12.25 -5.28
C ALA A 90 6.96 12.38 -3.87
N VAL A 91 7.60 11.76 -2.87
CA VAL A 91 7.14 11.81 -1.47
C VAL A 91 7.00 13.26 -0.97
N ALA A 92 7.99 14.11 -1.25
CA ALA A 92 7.95 15.52 -0.84
C ALA A 92 6.83 16.33 -1.51
N ALA A 93 6.49 16.02 -2.76
CA ALA A 93 5.45 16.71 -3.51
C ALA A 93 4.03 16.21 -3.16
N LEU A 94 3.90 14.92 -2.85
CA LEU A 94 2.62 14.26 -2.57
C LEU A 94 2.16 14.41 -1.11
N HIS A 95 3.09 14.34 -0.15
CA HIS A 95 2.78 14.47 1.29
C HIS A 95 1.90 15.69 1.67
N PRO A 96 2.09 16.92 1.12
CA PRO A 96 1.23 18.05 1.45
C PRO A 96 -0.18 17.98 0.88
N ILE A 97 -0.43 17.17 -0.15
CA ILE A 97 -1.74 17.05 -0.82
C ILE A 97 -2.49 15.75 -0.51
N SER A 98 -1.80 14.74 0.04
CA SER A 98 -2.33 13.40 0.27
C SER A 98 -1.85 12.81 1.60
N TYR A 99 -2.55 11.82 2.13
CA TYR A 99 -2.00 10.92 3.17
C TYR A 99 -1.19 9.83 2.49
N LEU A 100 -0.01 9.48 3.00
CA LEU A 100 0.86 8.52 2.32
C LEU A 100 0.89 7.18 3.06
N MET A 101 0.59 6.10 2.35
CA MET A 101 0.84 4.72 2.75
C MET A 101 2.03 4.19 1.93
N GLY A 102 3.08 3.71 2.58
CA GLY A 102 4.24 3.16 1.90
C GLY A 102 4.26 1.64 1.96
N LEU A 103 4.39 0.98 0.81
CA LEU A 103 4.64 -0.46 0.69
C LEU A 103 6.13 -0.72 0.44
N PRO A 104 6.87 -1.32 1.39
CA PRO A 104 8.31 -1.54 1.24
C PRO A 104 8.73 -2.45 0.08
N MET A 105 7.87 -3.43 -0.25
CA MET A 105 8.13 -4.42 -1.28
C MET A 105 6.81 -5.04 -1.72
N ASP A 106 6.61 -5.17 -3.02
CA ASP A 106 5.40 -5.74 -3.59
C ASP A 106 5.35 -7.28 -3.40
N SER A 107 4.15 -7.86 -3.33
CA SER A 107 3.96 -9.29 -3.01
C SER A 107 4.65 -10.20 -4.02
N PHE A 108 4.76 -9.78 -5.29
CA PHE A 108 5.47 -10.53 -6.35
C PHE A 108 6.98 -10.60 -6.15
N GLU A 109 7.57 -9.69 -5.37
CA GLU A 109 9.02 -9.61 -5.13
C GLU A 109 9.42 -10.35 -3.82
N VAL A 110 8.44 -10.64 -2.94
CA VAL A 110 8.70 -11.21 -1.61
C VAL A 110 9.35 -12.59 -1.66
N ALA A 111 8.99 -13.43 -2.63
CA ALA A 111 9.52 -14.79 -2.75
C ALA A 111 11.02 -14.81 -3.05
N ASP A 112 11.50 -13.83 -3.82
CA ASP A 112 12.89 -13.72 -4.24
C ASP A 112 13.76 -13.00 -3.21
N ALA A 113 13.16 -12.25 -2.29
CA ALA A 113 13.87 -11.58 -1.20
C ALA A 113 14.14 -12.51 -0.02
N SER A 114 15.34 -12.44 0.54
CA SER A 114 15.65 -13.00 1.86
C SER A 114 15.06 -12.14 2.99
N LEU A 115 15.03 -12.68 4.22
CA LEU A 115 14.68 -11.90 5.41
C LEU A 115 15.58 -10.67 5.59
N THR A 116 16.88 -10.79 5.28
CA THR A 116 17.82 -9.67 5.43
C THR A 116 17.53 -8.57 4.41
N GLU A 117 17.23 -8.92 3.16
CA GLU A 117 16.87 -7.93 2.14
C GLU A 117 15.56 -7.22 2.47
N TYR A 118 14.54 -7.95 2.94
CA TYR A 118 13.28 -7.35 3.39
C TYR A 118 13.48 -6.41 4.60
N HIS A 119 14.32 -6.84 5.56
CA HIS A 119 14.70 -6.03 6.72
C HIS A 119 15.39 -4.74 6.27
N ASP A 120 16.47 -4.84 5.49
CA ASP A 120 17.30 -3.72 5.07
C ASP A 120 16.49 -2.72 4.22
N ARG A 121 15.62 -3.24 3.34
CA ARG A 121 14.70 -2.42 2.52
C ARG A 121 13.77 -1.59 3.39
N THR A 122 13.14 -2.22 4.38
CA THR A 122 12.23 -1.55 5.32
C THR A 122 12.97 -0.50 6.15
N ALA A 123 14.16 -0.83 6.68
CA ALA A 123 14.99 0.09 7.44
C ALA A 123 15.40 1.32 6.61
N ALA A 124 15.80 1.11 5.36
CA ALA A 124 16.23 2.18 4.46
C ALA A 124 15.08 3.14 4.13
N LEU A 125 13.87 2.61 3.90
CA LEU A 125 12.67 3.41 3.68
C LEU A 125 12.24 4.19 4.92
N LEU A 126 12.29 3.57 6.10
CA LEU A 126 12.00 4.25 7.37
C LEU A 126 12.99 5.38 7.64
N ALA A 127 14.28 5.15 7.38
CA ALA A 127 15.32 6.16 7.55
C ALA A 127 15.12 7.35 6.59
N GLU A 128 14.71 7.08 5.35
CA GLU A 128 14.52 8.11 4.32
C GLU A 128 13.19 8.86 4.48
N PHE A 129 12.09 8.16 4.80
CA PHE A 129 10.73 8.69 4.71
C PHE A 129 9.89 8.59 5.98
N GLY A 130 10.43 8.11 7.12
CA GLY A 130 9.66 7.89 8.35
C GLY A 130 8.94 9.14 8.90
N GLY A 131 9.39 10.34 8.52
CA GLY A 131 8.70 11.60 8.86
C GLY A 131 7.64 12.08 7.85
N GLN A 132 7.47 11.39 6.72
CA GLN A 132 6.59 11.78 5.61
C GLN A 132 5.59 10.67 5.21
N ILE A 133 5.88 9.41 5.48
CA ILE A 133 4.92 8.31 5.32
C ILE A 133 4.04 8.23 6.57
N ASP A 134 2.72 8.28 6.37
CA ASP A 134 1.74 8.33 7.44
C ASP A 134 1.34 6.94 7.96
N VAL A 135 1.43 5.92 7.10
CA VAL A 135 1.15 4.50 7.38
C VAL A 135 2.14 3.62 6.59
N TRP A 136 2.69 2.58 7.22
CA TRP A 136 3.54 1.59 6.55
C TRP A 136 2.79 0.29 6.39
N GLU A 137 2.67 -0.19 5.17
CA GLU A 137 2.12 -1.49 4.86
C GLU A 137 3.23 -2.55 4.99
N VAL A 138 3.23 -3.27 6.10
CA VAL A 138 4.32 -4.18 6.49
C VAL A 138 4.31 -5.51 5.74
N GLY A 139 3.31 -5.71 4.88
CA GLY A 139 3.14 -6.89 4.04
C GLY A 139 1.95 -6.69 3.09
N ASN A 140 2.13 -7.13 1.84
CA ASN A 140 1.07 -7.14 0.83
C ASN A 140 0.69 -8.58 0.47
N GLU A 141 -0.61 -8.85 0.38
CA GLU A 141 -1.18 -10.12 -0.08
C GLU A 141 -0.50 -11.37 0.50
N ILE A 142 -0.22 -11.36 1.80
CA ILE A 142 0.76 -12.29 2.40
C ILE A 142 0.32 -13.76 2.39
N ASN A 143 -0.97 -14.02 2.13
CA ASN A 143 -1.53 -15.35 1.92
C ASN A 143 -1.48 -15.81 0.46
N GLY A 144 -0.86 -15.06 -0.45
CA GLY A 144 -0.67 -15.45 -1.83
C GLY A 144 0.20 -16.70 -1.98
N GLU A 145 -0.18 -17.58 -2.89
CA GLU A 145 0.50 -18.87 -3.12
C GLU A 145 1.89 -18.70 -3.76
N TRP A 146 2.16 -17.53 -4.35
CA TRP A 146 3.43 -17.19 -4.99
C TRP A 146 4.52 -16.73 -4.01
N LEU A 147 4.20 -16.38 -2.76
CA LEU A 147 5.17 -15.79 -1.83
C LEU A 147 6.13 -16.81 -1.20
N GLY A 148 5.85 -18.11 -1.35
CA GLY A 148 6.62 -19.19 -0.73
C GLY A 148 6.06 -19.63 0.63
N PRO A 149 6.87 -20.34 1.46
CA PRO A 149 6.39 -20.92 2.70
C PRO A 149 5.92 -19.89 3.73
N ALA A 150 4.74 -20.11 4.31
CA ALA A 150 4.13 -19.18 5.27
C ALA A 150 5.03 -18.77 6.46
N PRO A 151 5.86 -19.64 7.06
CA PRO A 151 6.79 -19.22 8.12
C PRO A 151 7.82 -18.18 7.65
N GLU A 152 8.30 -18.27 6.41
CA GLU A 152 9.30 -17.33 5.87
C GLU A 152 8.65 -15.98 5.54
N VAL A 153 7.44 -16.01 4.97
CA VAL A 153 6.66 -14.79 4.70
C VAL A 153 6.30 -14.08 5.99
N THR A 154 5.79 -14.80 6.98
CA THR A 154 5.38 -14.19 8.26
C THR A 154 6.58 -13.71 9.08
N GLU A 155 7.76 -14.33 8.96
CA GLU A 155 8.99 -13.83 9.58
C GLU A 155 9.39 -12.45 9.01
N LYS A 156 9.35 -12.28 7.68
CA LYS A 156 9.62 -10.98 7.00
C LYS A 156 8.65 -9.88 7.45
N VAL A 157 7.35 -10.19 7.42
CA VAL A 157 6.28 -9.26 7.81
C VAL A 157 6.38 -8.89 9.30
N THR A 158 6.71 -9.86 10.15
CA THR A 158 6.91 -9.62 11.59
C THR A 158 8.11 -8.73 11.85
N ASP A 159 9.20 -8.92 11.12
CA ASP A 159 10.38 -8.06 11.21
C ASP A 159 10.05 -6.61 10.82
N ALA A 160 9.43 -6.39 9.66
CA ALA A 160 9.03 -5.05 9.23
C ALA A 160 8.03 -4.39 10.18
N TYR A 161 7.05 -5.14 10.68
CA TYR A 161 6.12 -4.67 11.72
C TYR A 161 6.87 -4.13 12.94
N ARG A 162 7.82 -4.89 13.49
CA ARG A 162 8.61 -4.48 14.65
C ARG A 162 9.47 -3.25 14.36
N GLN A 163 10.05 -3.14 13.17
CA GLN A 163 10.81 -1.95 12.75
C GLN A 163 9.93 -0.69 12.73
N VAL A 164 8.74 -0.77 12.13
CA VAL A 164 7.80 0.36 12.04
C VAL A 164 7.33 0.78 13.44
N VAL A 165 6.94 -0.18 14.28
CA VAL A 165 6.52 0.11 15.67
C VAL A 165 7.66 0.72 16.47
N ALA A 166 8.89 0.21 16.35
CA ALA A 166 10.06 0.79 17.01
C ALA A 166 10.37 2.21 16.55
N ALA A 167 10.07 2.53 15.29
CA ALA A 167 10.13 3.88 14.74
C ALA A 167 8.92 4.76 15.12
N GLY A 168 7.91 4.23 15.83
CA GLY A 168 6.70 4.97 16.20
C GLY A 168 5.73 5.22 15.04
N GLY A 169 5.87 4.49 13.94
CA GLY A 169 4.99 4.57 12.77
C GLY A 169 3.68 3.79 12.96
N ARG A 170 2.71 4.07 12.09
CA ARG A 170 1.46 3.28 11.99
C ARG A 170 1.64 2.14 11.02
N THR A 171 0.98 1.02 11.30
CA THR A 171 1.15 -0.24 10.55
C THR A 171 -0.14 -0.66 9.84
N ALA A 172 0.01 -1.15 8.62
CA ALA A 172 -1.04 -1.78 7.83
C ALA A 172 -0.57 -3.16 7.34
N LEU A 173 -1.51 -4.08 7.16
CA LEU A 173 -1.28 -5.36 6.47
C LEU A 173 -2.39 -5.58 5.45
N THR A 174 -2.06 -5.86 4.21
CA THR A 174 -3.06 -6.22 3.18
C THR A 174 -3.09 -7.73 2.98
N LEU A 175 -4.29 -8.29 2.97
CA LEU A 175 -4.58 -9.71 2.77
C LEU A 175 -5.27 -9.91 1.43
N TYR A 176 -4.95 -10.98 0.70
CA TYR A 176 -5.56 -11.30 -0.59
C TYR A 176 -6.85 -12.08 -0.40
N TYR A 177 -8.00 -11.47 -0.72
CA TYR A 177 -9.28 -12.15 -0.68
C TYR A 177 -9.47 -12.99 -1.95
N ASN A 178 -9.58 -14.30 -1.76
CA ASN A 178 -9.57 -15.29 -2.84
C ASN A 178 -10.76 -16.28 -2.75
N PRO A 179 -12.01 -15.78 -2.76
CA PRO A 179 -13.22 -16.60 -2.63
C PRO A 179 -13.37 -17.55 -3.83
N GLY A 180 -13.22 -18.86 -3.59
CA GLY A 180 -13.43 -19.88 -4.62
C GLY A 180 -12.41 -19.89 -5.75
N CYS A 181 -11.29 -19.17 -5.60
CA CYS A 181 -10.21 -19.03 -6.59
C CYS A 181 -8.80 -19.32 -6.01
N ALA A 182 -8.69 -19.65 -4.73
CA ALA A 182 -7.44 -20.21 -4.18
C ALA A 182 -7.15 -21.57 -4.84
N GLU A 183 -5.91 -21.80 -5.29
CA GLU A 183 -5.50 -23.12 -5.79
C GLU A 183 -5.36 -24.11 -4.63
N ASP A 184 -4.84 -23.64 -3.50
CA ASP A 184 -4.74 -24.34 -2.22
C ASP A 184 -5.73 -23.75 -1.20
N PRO A 185 -6.69 -24.54 -0.67
CA PRO A 185 -7.57 -24.10 0.40
C PRO A 185 -6.85 -23.57 1.65
N GLU A 186 -5.62 -23.99 1.93
CA GLU A 186 -4.82 -23.47 3.05
C GLU A 186 -4.44 -22.00 2.88
N HIS A 187 -4.42 -21.49 1.63
CA HIS A 187 -4.16 -20.10 1.26
C HIS A 187 -5.42 -19.23 1.18
N GLN A 188 -6.60 -19.76 1.51
CA GLN A 188 -7.79 -18.94 1.68
C GLN A 188 -7.55 -17.90 2.77
N MET A 189 -7.87 -16.64 2.46
CA MET A 189 -7.51 -15.48 3.27
C MET A 189 -7.70 -15.68 4.78
N LEU A 190 -8.91 -16.03 5.22
CA LEU A 190 -9.24 -16.14 6.65
C LEU A 190 -8.61 -17.36 7.34
N PRO A 191 -8.71 -18.60 6.81
CA PRO A 191 -7.96 -19.74 7.34
C PRO A 191 -6.45 -19.49 7.44
N TRP A 192 -5.83 -19.02 6.35
CA TRP A 192 -4.40 -18.76 6.32
C TRP A 192 -3.99 -17.73 7.37
N THR A 193 -4.76 -16.64 7.48
CA THR A 193 -4.47 -15.56 8.44
C THR A 193 -4.55 -16.04 9.88
N LYS A 194 -5.55 -16.86 10.22
CA LYS A 194 -5.72 -17.40 11.58
C LYS A 194 -4.59 -18.34 11.99
N GLU A 195 -4.11 -19.14 11.05
CA GLU A 195 -3.03 -20.11 11.29
C GLU A 195 -1.66 -19.43 11.38
N ASN A 196 -1.38 -18.52 10.43
CA ASN A 196 -0.01 -18.07 10.18
C ASN A 196 0.31 -16.71 10.78
N VAL A 197 -0.64 -15.78 10.91
CA VAL A 197 -0.32 -14.42 11.40
C VAL A 197 -0.12 -14.43 12.92
N PRO A 198 1.08 -14.06 13.42
CA PRO A 198 1.39 -14.08 14.84
C PRO A 198 0.47 -13.17 15.65
N GLN A 199 0.21 -13.57 16.89
CA GLN A 199 -0.66 -12.80 17.78
C GLN A 199 -0.17 -11.36 18.00
N GLU A 200 1.14 -11.13 18.05
CA GLU A 200 1.70 -9.77 18.22
C GLU A 200 1.31 -8.81 17.08
N ILE A 201 1.17 -9.33 15.86
CA ILE A 201 0.69 -8.56 14.71
C ILE A 201 -0.82 -8.38 14.83
N ARG A 202 -1.55 -9.46 15.13
CA ARG A 202 -3.03 -9.41 15.24
C ARG A 202 -3.52 -8.40 16.27
N ASP A 203 -2.85 -8.35 17.41
CA ASP A 203 -3.18 -7.43 18.51
C ASP A 203 -2.55 -6.03 18.31
N GLY A 204 -1.65 -5.85 17.34
CA GLY A 204 -0.80 -4.67 17.26
C GLY A 204 -1.00 -3.77 16.04
N LEU A 205 -1.58 -4.29 14.96
CA LEU A 205 -1.80 -3.53 13.73
C LEU A 205 -2.80 -2.36 13.92
N ASP A 206 -2.53 -1.23 13.27
CA ASP A 206 -3.48 -0.11 13.17
C ASP A 206 -4.52 -0.34 12.06
N TYR A 207 -4.13 -1.03 10.99
CA TYR A 207 -4.96 -1.28 9.82
C TYR A 207 -4.79 -2.71 9.29
N VAL A 208 -5.90 -3.33 8.90
CA VAL A 208 -5.90 -4.59 8.15
C VAL A 208 -6.78 -4.41 6.93
N LEU A 209 -6.21 -4.65 5.77
CA LEU A 209 -6.80 -4.29 4.51
C LEU A 209 -6.99 -5.54 3.64
N VAL A 210 -7.88 -5.42 2.66
CA VAL A 210 -8.21 -6.49 1.71
C VAL A 210 -7.84 -6.06 0.30
N SER A 211 -7.01 -6.85 -0.37
CA SER A 211 -6.86 -6.84 -1.82
C SER A 211 -7.94 -7.71 -2.46
N TYR A 212 -8.61 -7.20 -3.48
CA TYR A 212 -9.58 -7.97 -4.26
C TYR A 212 -9.69 -7.55 -5.72
N TYR A 213 -9.70 -8.56 -6.60
CA TYR A 213 -9.83 -8.43 -8.05
C TYR A 213 -10.84 -9.47 -8.58
N GLU A 214 -11.97 -9.03 -9.15
CA GLU A 214 -13.03 -9.92 -9.64
C GLU A 214 -12.53 -10.86 -10.75
N ASP A 215 -11.77 -10.31 -11.68
CA ASP A 215 -11.17 -10.98 -12.84
C ASP A 215 -10.14 -12.04 -12.43
N ALA A 216 -9.49 -11.87 -11.28
CA ALA A 216 -8.60 -12.88 -10.70
C ALA A 216 -9.37 -14.05 -10.04
N CYS A 217 -10.67 -13.89 -9.79
CA CYS A 217 -11.49 -14.84 -9.06
C CYS A 217 -12.75 -15.25 -9.83
N ASN A 218 -12.58 -15.63 -11.08
CA ASN A 218 -13.62 -16.15 -11.97
C ASN A 218 -14.79 -15.16 -12.18
N ASP A 219 -14.48 -13.86 -12.29
CA ASP A 219 -15.45 -12.77 -12.41
C ASP A 219 -16.46 -12.75 -11.24
N TYR A 220 -16.07 -13.29 -10.08
CA TYR A 220 -16.93 -13.33 -8.91
C TYR A 220 -17.03 -11.93 -8.29
N ARG A 221 -18.26 -11.49 -8.04
CA ARG A 221 -18.53 -10.25 -7.31
C ARG A 221 -19.19 -10.58 -5.97
N PRO A 222 -18.46 -10.46 -4.84
CA PRO A 222 -19.03 -10.70 -3.52
C PRO A 222 -20.19 -9.73 -3.27
N PRO A 223 -21.35 -10.21 -2.81
CA PRO A 223 -22.45 -9.33 -2.45
C PRO A 223 -22.08 -8.50 -1.20
N LEU A 224 -22.77 -7.38 -0.99
CA LEU A 224 -22.54 -6.51 0.17
C LEU A 224 -22.61 -7.25 1.53
N GLU A 225 -23.49 -8.25 1.66
CA GLU A 225 -23.58 -9.07 2.86
C GLU A 225 -22.28 -9.83 3.14
N GLU A 226 -21.62 -10.33 2.09
CA GLU A 226 -20.34 -11.02 2.20
C GLU A 226 -19.22 -10.06 2.58
N TRP A 227 -19.16 -8.87 1.98
CA TRP A 227 -18.21 -7.84 2.40
C TRP A 227 -18.38 -7.45 3.87
N ASN A 228 -19.62 -7.29 4.33
CA ASN A 228 -19.89 -7.04 5.75
C ASN A 228 -19.41 -8.19 6.65
N ALA A 229 -19.61 -9.44 6.23
CA ALA A 229 -19.14 -10.61 6.97
C ALA A 229 -17.61 -10.66 7.03
N VAL A 230 -16.93 -10.51 5.89
CA VAL A 230 -15.46 -10.50 5.77
C VAL A 230 -14.85 -9.44 6.66
N PHE A 231 -15.31 -8.19 6.56
CA PHE A 231 -14.75 -7.11 7.37
C PHE A 231 -15.10 -7.23 8.86
N THR A 232 -16.26 -7.77 9.21
CA THR A 232 -16.59 -8.06 10.61
C THR A 232 -15.65 -9.12 11.18
N GLU A 233 -15.37 -10.19 10.43
CA GLU A 233 -14.46 -11.24 10.87
C GLU A 233 -13.01 -10.75 11.00
N LEU A 234 -12.56 -9.89 10.09
CA LEU A 234 -11.26 -9.22 10.22
C LEU A 234 -11.22 -8.30 11.44
N ALA A 235 -12.28 -7.53 11.72
CA ALA A 235 -12.35 -6.70 12.91
C ALA A 235 -12.32 -7.56 14.20
N ASP A 236 -12.92 -8.75 14.21
CA ASP A 236 -12.83 -9.64 15.36
C ASP A 236 -11.44 -10.27 15.53
N LEU A 237 -10.78 -10.61 14.42
CA LEU A 237 -9.45 -11.22 14.42
C LEU A 237 -8.34 -10.21 14.78
N PHE A 238 -8.55 -8.93 14.46
CA PHE A 238 -7.64 -7.81 14.71
C PHE A 238 -8.35 -6.74 15.56
N PRO A 239 -8.38 -6.90 16.89
CA PRO A 239 -9.28 -6.15 17.77
C PRO A 239 -8.98 -4.64 17.84
N HIS A 240 -7.76 -4.23 17.47
CA HIS A 240 -7.32 -2.83 17.50
C HIS A 240 -7.24 -2.20 16.11
N ALA A 241 -7.23 -3.01 15.06
CA ALA A 241 -7.11 -2.52 13.70
C ALA A 241 -8.45 -1.96 13.18
N ARG A 242 -8.34 -0.96 12.32
CA ARG A 242 -9.40 -0.57 11.39
C ARG A 242 -9.34 -1.46 10.16
N VAL A 243 -10.49 -1.72 9.53
CA VAL A 243 -10.59 -2.63 8.39
C VAL A 243 -11.06 -1.93 7.12
N GLY A 244 -10.61 -2.37 5.95
CA GLY A 244 -11.00 -1.77 4.68
C GLY A 244 -10.39 -2.47 3.47
N PHE A 245 -10.57 -1.90 2.28
CA PHE A 245 -9.86 -2.35 1.08
C PHE A 245 -8.46 -1.73 1.04
N GLY A 246 -7.47 -2.53 0.69
CA GLY A 246 -6.05 -2.16 0.53
C GLY A 246 -5.61 -2.15 -0.92
N GLU A 247 -6.33 -2.88 -1.76
CA GLU A 247 -6.24 -2.84 -3.22
C GLU A 247 -7.62 -3.16 -3.80
N ASN A 248 -7.99 -2.43 -4.84
CA ASN A 248 -9.06 -2.83 -5.74
C ASN A 248 -8.74 -2.33 -7.14
N GLY A 249 -9.22 -3.06 -8.14
CA GLY A 249 -8.96 -2.71 -9.53
C GLY A 249 -9.45 -3.82 -10.44
N THR A 250 -8.90 -3.85 -11.64
CA THR A 250 -9.22 -4.83 -12.67
C THR A 250 -7.98 -5.05 -13.53
N ASP A 251 -8.07 -5.99 -14.47
CA ASP A 251 -7.03 -6.18 -15.49
C ASP A 251 -6.64 -4.84 -16.13
N GLU A 252 -5.33 -4.59 -16.27
CA GLU A 252 -4.83 -3.32 -16.81
C GLU A 252 -5.36 -3.02 -18.22
N HIS A 253 -5.71 -4.05 -18.99
CA HIS A 253 -6.25 -3.99 -20.34
C HIS A 253 -7.79 -4.13 -20.40
N ALA A 254 -8.48 -4.16 -19.26
CA ALA A 254 -9.93 -4.13 -19.22
C ALA A 254 -10.48 -2.91 -19.98
N SER A 255 -11.68 -3.05 -20.53
CA SER A 255 -12.35 -1.95 -21.23
C SER A 255 -12.63 -0.78 -20.28
N LEU A 256 -12.71 0.43 -20.83
CA LEU A 256 -13.07 1.62 -20.06
C LEU A 256 -14.41 1.44 -19.33
N ASP A 257 -15.41 0.85 -19.96
CA ASP A 257 -16.71 0.60 -19.35
C ASP A 257 -16.61 -0.35 -18.15
N ALA A 258 -15.78 -1.40 -18.23
CA ALA A 258 -15.55 -2.32 -17.12
C ALA A 258 -14.84 -1.62 -15.96
N LYS A 259 -13.79 -0.83 -16.24
CA LYS A 259 -13.09 -0.03 -15.23
C LYS A 259 -14.02 0.96 -14.54
N LEU A 260 -14.85 1.69 -15.29
CA LEU A 260 -15.82 2.66 -14.76
C LEU A 260 -16.84 2.00 -13.85
N GLU A 261 -17.38 0.87 -14.29
CA GLU A 261 -18.38 0.11 -13.53
C GLU A 261 -17.80 -0.39 -12.21
N GLN A 262 -16.61 -1.01 -12.25
CA GLN A 262 -15.97 -1.58 -11.08
C GLN A 262 -15.52 -0.49 -10.10
N LEU A 263 -14.91 0.60 -10.58
CA LEU A 263 -14.53 1.74 -9.76
C LEU A 263 -15.74 2.30 -9.02
N THR A 264 -16.81 2.60 -9.77
CA THR A 264 -18.04 3.16 -9.19
C THR A 264 -18.65 2.19 -8.18
N HIS A 265 -18.69 0.89 -8.50
CA HIS A 265 -19.23 -0.12 -7.60
C HIS A 265 -18.50 -0.14 -6.26
N TYR A 266 -17.17 -0.31 -6.26
CA TYR A 266 -16.41 -0.48 -5.03
C TYR A 266 -16.34 0.80 -4.18
N TYR A 267 -16.05 1.95 -4.78
CA TYR A 267 -15.94 3.21 -4.02
C TYR A 267 -17.27 3.70 -3.43
N THR A 268 -18.41 3.14 -3.87
CA THR A 268 -19.73 3.48 -3.33
C THR A 268 -20.36 2.37 -2.48
N LEU A 269 -19.63 1.29 -2.17
CA LEU A 269 -20.13 0.20 -1.34
C LEU A 269 -20.50 0.69 0.07
N PRO A 270 -21.76 0.51 0.51
CA PRO A 270 -22.20 0.95 1.84
C PRO A 270 -21.93 -0.14 2.90
N VAL A 271 -20.67 -0.49 3.10
CA VAL A 271 -20.23 -1.45 4.13
C VAL A 271 -20.48 -0.86 5.53
N THR A 272 -21.04 -1.68 6.43
CA THR A 272 -21.44 -1.30 7.80
C THR A 272 -20.70 -2.09 8.88
N ALA A 273 -19.70 -2.88 8.49
CA ALA A 273 -18.86 -3.63 9.42
C ALA A 273 -18.16 -2.72 10.46
N PRO A 274 -17.91 -3.20 11.70
CA PRO A 274 -17.22 -2.43 12.73
C PRO A 274 -15.84 -1.94 12.27
N ARG A 275 -15.52 -0.68 12.58
CA ARG A 275 -14.24 -0.03 12.25
C ARG A 275 -13.88 -0.03 10.76
N TYR A 276 -14.85 -0.26 9.88
CA TYR A 276 -14.67 -0.10 8.44
C TYR A 276 -14.24 1.33 8.11
N LEU A 277 -13.28 1.47 7.20
CA LEU A 277 -12.65 2.75 6.86
C LEU A 277 -12.77 3.13 5.38
N GLY A 278 -13.46 2.32 4.57
CA GLY A 278 -13.34 2.40 3.12
C GLY A 278 -12.02 1.78 2.71
N GLY A 279 -11.04 2.61 2.37
CA GLY A 279 -9.70 2.16 2.01
C GLY A 279 -9.53 2.21 0.51
N HIS A 280 -10.35 1.46 -0.24
CA HIS A 280 -10.46 1.41 -1.71
C HIS A 280 -9.26 2.04 -2.42
N PHE A 281 -8.17 1.30 -2.60
CA PHE A 281 -6.97 1.79 -3.27
C PHE A 281 -6.97 1.34 -4.72
N TRP A 282 -7.50 2.19 -5.60
CA TRP A 282 -7.57 1.90 -7.04
C TRP A 282 -6.18 1.71 -7.61
N TRP A 283 -5.97 0.54 -8.17
CA TRP A 283 -4.77 0.14 -8.87
C TRP A 283 -5.16 -0.01 -10.36
N TYR A 284 -4.64 0.78 -11.31
CA TYR A 284 -3.43 1.62 -11.30
C TYR A 284 -3.76 3.12 -11.51
N TYR A 285 -3.47 4.02 -10.55
CA TYR A 285 -3.89 5.43 -10.67
C TYR A 285 -3.14 6.20 -11.76
N ALA A 286 -1.82 6.05 -11.88
CA ALA A 286 -1.03 6.82 -12.85
C ALA A 286 -1.47 6.51 -14.29
N GLU A 287 -1.74 5.24 -14.58
CA GLU A 287 -2.18 4.72 -15.88
C GLU A 287 -3.61 5.12 -16.20
N ASP A 288 -4.53 4.99 -15.24
CA ASP A 288 -5.96 5.14 -15.49
C ASP A 288 -6.42 6.59 -15.38
N MET A 289 -5.75 7.41 -14.55
CA MET A 289 -6.24 8.73 -14.16
C MET A 289 -5.50 9.87 -14.85
N LEU A 290 -4.42 9.59 -15.57
CA LEU A 290 -3.67 10.60 -16.34
C LEU A 290 -3.91 10.51 -17.86
N PRO A 291 -3.92 11.65 -18.56
CA PRO A 291 -4.00 13.01 -18.00
C PRO A 291 -5.36 13.23 -17.31
N TYR A 292 -5.39 14.03 -16.23
CA TYR A 292 -6.64 14.38 -15.53
C TYR A 292 -7.53 15.32 -16.39
N PRO A 293 -8.83 15.55 -16.06
CA PRO A 293 -9.84 16.28 -16.85
C PRO A 293 -9.36 17.46 -17.73
N PRO A 294 -10.06 17.74 -18.86
CA PRO A 294 -11.48 17.42 -19.10
C PRO A 294 -11.77 16.09 -19.84
N ALA A 295 -10.77 15.28 -20.18
CA ALA A 295 -10.96 14.11 -21.04
C ALA A 295 -11.07 12.76 -20.31
N ASN A 296 -10.61 12.66 -19.06
CA ASN A 296 -10.50 11.37 -18.36
C ASN A 296 -11.78 11.02 -17.60
N GLN A 297 -12.48 10.00 -18.11
CA GLN A 297 -13.74 9.52 -17.56
C GLN A 297 -13.54 8.75 -16.25
N LEU A 298 -12.44 7.99 -16.09
CA LEU A 298 -12.15 7.26 -14.85
C LEU A 298 -11.83 8.23 -13.71
N TRP A 299 -11.03 9.26 -13.97
CA TRP A 299 -10.79 10.31 -12.98
C TRP A 299 -12.08 10.99 -12.57
N THR A 300 -12.95 11.28 -13.55
CA THR A 300 -14.26 11.92 -13.29
C THR A 300 -15.14 11.02 -12.41
N ALA A 301 -15.23 9.73 -12.72
CA ALA A 301 -15.99 8.77 -11.92
C ALA A 301 -15.44 8.64 -10.49
N LEU A 302 -14.11 8.60 -10.32
CA LEU A 302 -13.49 8.62 -8.99
C LEU A 302 -13.82 9.90 -8.24
N SER A 303 -13.65 11.07 -8.87
CA SER A 303 -14.01 12.35 -8.26
C SER A 303 -15.48 12.38 -7.83
N GLU A 304 -16.40 11.88 -8.65
CA GLU A 304 -17.82 11.79 -8.30
C GLU A 304 -18.06 10.85 -7.12
N ALA A 305 -17.44 9.66 -7.10
CA ALA A 305 -17.55 8.70 -6.01
C ALA A 305 -16.97 9.22 -4.68
N LEU A 306 -15.93 10.07 -4.74
CA LEU A 306 -15.33 10.71 -3.58
C LEU A 306 -16.05 11.98 -3.13
N THR A 307 -17.05 12.45 -3.88
CA THR A 307 -17.82 13.64 -3.52
C THR A 307 -18.84 13.27 -2.44
N PRO A 308 -18.79 13.91 -1.24
CA PRO A 308 -19.80 13.64 -0.22
C PRO A 308 -21.21 13.99 -0.73
N PRO A 309 -22.24 13.26 -0.30
CA PRO A 309 -23.62 13.63 -0.62
C PRO A 309 -23.92 15.05 -0.11
N PRO A 310 -24.80 15.82 -0.81
CA PRO A 310 -25.19 17.13 -0.35
C PRO A 310 -25.79 17.07 1.06
N ALA A 311 -25.38 18.03 1.91
CA ALA A 311 -25.81 18.15 3.30
C ALA A 311 -27.29 18.51 3.45
#